data_AF-A0A6G0QJR9-F1
#
_entry.id   AF-A0A6G0QJR9-F1
#
_cell.length_a   1.000
_cell.length_b   1.000
_cell.length_c   1.000
_cell.angle_alpha   90.00
_cell.angle_beta   90.00
_cell.angle_gamma   90.00
#
_symmetry.space_group_name_H-M   'P 1'
#
loop_
_entity.id
_entity.type
_entity.pdbx_description
1 polymer ?
#
loop_
_entity_poly.entity_id
_entity_poly.type
_entity_poly.pdbx_seq_one_letter_code
_entity_poly.pdbx_strand_id
1 'polypeptide(L)'
;MPNATPWSVEEDVRLCKAYTNISEDGATSTDQNATAFWDRIHATYSQLGATDTVARKPGALQTRWAGLIRPDVALYASCLAAVSAIYLFVAHGMTI
;
A
#
# COMPACT_ATOMS: atom_id res chain seq x y z
N MET A 1 12.70 12.80 24.79
CA MET A 1 12.01 12.81 23.49
C MET A 1 10.73 12.01 23.67
N PRO A 2 9.53 12.55 23.42
CA PRO A 2 8.33 11.71 23.46
C PRO A 2 8.48 10.63 22.38
N ASN A 3 8.35 9.38 22.78
CA ASN A 3 8.47 8.24 21.88
C ASN A 3 7.39 8.36 20.79
N ALA A 4 7.74 8.11 19.53
CA ALA A 4 6.77 8.20 18.44
C ALA A 4 5.60 7.26 18.73
N THR A 5 4.36 7.75 18.57
CA THR A 5 3.15 6.95 18.78
C THR A 5 3.24 5.69 17.92
N PRO A 6 3.09 4.48 18.50
CA PRO A 6 3.18 3.23 17.74
C PRO A 6 2.12 3.21 16.63
N TRP A 7 2.43 2.54 15.52
CA TRP A 7 1.49 2.36 14.41
C TRP A 7 0.47 1.30 14.79
N SER A 8 -0.81 1.57 14.54
CA SER A 8 -1.88 0.58 14.70
C SER A 8 -2.21 -0.13 13.38
N VAL A 9 -2.87 -1.28 13.47
CA VAL A 9 -3.31 -2.04 12.29
C VAL A 9 -4.33 -1.23 11.49
N GLU A 10 -5.18 -0.45 12.16
CA GLU A 10 -6.16 0.42 11.51
C GLU A 10 -5.49 1.53 10.70
N GLU A 11 -4.35 2.06 11.17
CA GLU A 11 -3.53 3.01 10.41
C GLU A 11 -2.94 2.37 9.15
N ASP A 12 -2.42 1.14 9.26
CA ASP A 12 -1.87 0.42 8.10
C ASP A 12 -2.97 0.10 7.07
N VAL A 13 -4.16 -0.35 7.51
CA VAL A 13 -5.31 -0.59 6.62
C VAL A 13 -5.76 0.70 5.93
N ARG A 14 -5.83 1.81 6.67
CA ARG A 14 -6.18 3.11 6.10
C ARG A 14 -5.16 3.56 5.06
N LEU A 15 -3.87 3.35 5.32
CA LEU A 15 -2.80 3.65 4.37
C LEU A 15 -2.89 2.81 3.10
N CYS A 16 -3.18 1.50 3.22
CA CYS A 16 -3.44 0.64 2.06
C CYS A 16 -4.61 1.16 1.23
N LYS A 17 -5.74 1.49 1.85
CA LYS A 17 -6.92 2.04 1.14
C LYS A 17 -6.59 3.34 0.41
N ALA A 18 -5.91 4.28 1.09
CA ALA A 18 -5.51 5.54 0.48
C ALA A 18 -4.58 5.33 -0.72
N TYR A 19 -3.61 4.42 -0.60
CA TYR A 19 -2.71 4.07 -1.69
C TYR A 19 -3.46 3.48 -2.88
N THR A 20 -4.34 2.50 -2.66
CA THR A 20 -5.13 1.85 -3.71
C THR A 20 -5.99 2.86 -4.47
N ASN A 21 -6.74 3.71 -3.75
CA ASN A 21 -7.58 4.74 -4.35
C ASN A 21 -6.80 5.68 -5.28
N ILE A 22 -5.61 6.12 -4.85
CA ILE A 22 -4.76 7.01 -5.67
C ILE A 22 -4.07 6.25 -6.80
N SER A 23 -3.75 4.96 -6.63
CA SER A 23 -3.14 4.15 -7.68
C SER A 23 -4.10 3.77 -8.81
N GLU A 24 -5.39 3.64 -8.51
CA GLU A 24 -6.44 3.40 -9.51
C GLU A 24 -6.81 4.67 -10.29
N ASP A 25 -6.65 5.85 -9.66
CA ASP A 25 -6.71 7.13 -10.35
C ASP A 25 -5.47 7.28 -11.23
N GLY A 26 -5.57 6.81 -12.49
CA GLY A 26 -4.48 6.59 -13.46
C GLY A 26 -3.61 7.79 -13.88
N ALA A 27 -3.53 8.84 -13.05
CA ALA A 27 -2.70 10.02 -13.24
C ALA A 27 -1.23 9.74 -12.91
N THR A 28 -0.51 9.03 -13.80
CA THR A 28 0.95 8.82 -13.69
C THR A 28 1.70 9.78 -14.63
N SER A 29 2.53 10.69 -14.10
CA SER A 29 3.53 11.44 -14.89
C SER A 29 4.82 11.74 -14.09
N THR A 30 5.81 10.85 -14.20
CA THR A 30 7.29 11.02 -14.07
C THR A 30 7.87 11.97 -12.98
N ASP A 31 8.62 11.35 -12.05
CA ASP A 31 9.58 11.87 -11.04
C ASP A 31 9.20 13.06 -10.13
N GLN A 32 8.63 14.16 -10.63
CA GLN A 32 7.99 15.17 -9.77
C GLN A 32 6.68 14.64 -9.15
N ASN A 33 6.15 13.55 -9.71
CA ASN A 33 4.95 12.89 -9.21
C ASN A 33 5.17 12.17 -7.89
N ALA A 34 6.37 11.73 -7.51
CA ALA A 34 6.51 10.91 -6.31
C ALA A 34 6.08 11.66 -5.04
N THR A 35 6.53 12.90 -4.88
CA THR A 35 6.10 13.78 -3.77
C THR A 35 4.61 14.10 -3.88
N ALA A 36 4.14 14.52 -5.05
CA ALA A 36 2.73 14.85 -5.29
C ALA A 36 1.79 13.65 -5.06
N PHE A 37 2.25 12.44 -5.37
CA PHE A 37 1.56 11.18 -5.18
C PHE A 37 1.44 10.88 -3.68
N TRP A 38 2.53 11.03 -2.92
CA TRP A 38 2.49 10.89 -1.46
C TRP A 38 1.66 11.98 -0.78
N ASP A 39 1.64 13.20 -1.32
CA ASP A 39 0.75 14.27 -0.85
C ASP A 39 -0.72 13.93 -1.07
N ARG A 40 -1.08 13.36 -2.23
CA ARG A 40 -2.44 12.87 -2.51
C ARG A 40 -2.83 11.69 -1.62
N ILE A 41 -1.90 10.76 -1.37
CA ILE A 41 -2.10 9.66 -0.42
C ILE A 41 -2.31 10.21 0.98
N HIS A 42 -1.51 11.19 1.40
CA HIS A 42 -1.65 11.83 2.70
C HIS A 42 -3.01 12.52 2.85
N ALA A 43 -3.43 13.30 1.84
CA ALA A 43 -4.73 13.94 1.83
C ALA A 43 -5.88 12.92 1.94
N THR A 44 -5.82 11.84 1.16
CA THR A 44 -6.82 10.75 1.18
C THR A 44 -6.80 10.01 2.52
N TYR A 45 -5.61 9.73 3.07
CA TYR A 45 -5.44 9.13 4.39
C TYR A 45 -6.07 9.99 5.48
N SER A 46 -5.85 11.31 5.44
CA SER A 46 -6.46 12.25 6.38
C SER A 46 -7.98 12.31 6.25
N GLN A 47 -8.53 12.23 5.03
CA GLN A 47 -9.98 12.19 4.80
C GLN A 47 -10.63 10.88 5.27
N LEU A 48 -9.93 9.74 5.13
CA LEU A 48 -10.36 8.45 5.68
C LEU A 48 -10.20 8.40 7.22
N GLY A 49 -9.63 9.44 7.82
CA GLY A 49 -9.47 9.63 9.24
C GLY A 49 -10.72 10.07 9.97
N ALA A 50 -10.98 9.47 11.13
CA ALA A 50 -11.87 10.08 12.12
C ALA A 50 -11.16 11.29 12.75
N THR A 51 -11.95 12.27 13.22
CA THR A 51 -11.50 13.55 13.76
C THR A 51 -10.48 13.42 14.92
N ASP A 52 -10.52 12.32 15.66
CA ASP A 52 -9.62 12.05 16.81
C ASP A 52 -8.36 11.21 16.46
N THR A 53 -8.10 10.94 15.18
CA THR A 53 -6.91 10.14 14.81
C THR A 53 -5.64 10.97 14.72
N VAL A 54 -4.52 10.37 15.15
CA VAL A 54 -3.20 11.01 15.16
C VAL A 54 -2.82 11.40 13.72
N ALA A 55 -2.61 12.70 13.50
CA ALA A 55 -2.16 13.22 12.23
C ALA A 55 -0.69 12.80 11.98
N ARG A 56 -0.49 11.85 11.05
CA ARG A 56 0.84 11.43 10.59
C ARG A 56 1.35 12.39 9.51
N LYS A 57 2.67 12.61 9.46
CA LYS A 57 3.31 13.40 8.40
C LYS A 57 3.46 12.56 7.13
N PRO A 58 3.45 13.16 5.92
CA PRO A 58 3.61 12.42 4.66
C PRO A 58 4.84 11.50 4.62
N GLY A 59 6.00 11.99 5.07
CA GLY A 59 7.24 11.19 5.12
C GLY A 59 7.19 9.99 6.06
N ALA A 60 6.34 10.03 7.10
CA ALA A 60 6.12 8.90 8.00
C ALA A 60 5.30 7.79 7.31
N LEU A 61 4.28 8.17 6.52
CA LEU A 61 3.50 7.24 5.71
C LEU A 61 4.37 6.57 4.64
N GLN A 62 5.20 7.35 3.94
CA GLN A 62 6.12 6.82 2.93
C GLN A 62 7.10 5.81 3.52
N THR A 63 7.70 6.13 4.68
CA THR A 63 8.63 5.22 5.38
C THR A 63 7.91 3.94 5.83
N ARG A 64 6.71 4.06 6.39
CA ARG A 64 5.90 2.91 6.82
C ARG A 64 5.54 2.00 5.64
N TRP A 65 5.15 2.58 4.51
CA TRP A 65 4.85 1.85 3.28
C TRP A 65 6.07 1.10 2.74
N ALA A 66 7.20 1.79 2.58
CA ALA A 66 8.41 1.21 2.01
C ALA A 66 8.99 0.09 2.89
N GLY A 67 8.92 0.24 4.21
CA GLY A 67 9.53 -0.68 5.16
C GLY A 67 8.71 -1.93 5.49
N LEU A 68 7.38 -1.86 5.43
CA LEU A 68 6.53 -2.95 5.91
C LEU A 68 5.45 -3.38 4.91
N ILE A 69 4.69 -2.42 4.39
CA ILE A 69 3.52 -2.76 3.56
C ILE A 69 3.96 -3.25 2.18
N ARG A 70 4.93 -2.59 1.54
CA ARG A 70 5.44 -2.99 0.22
C ARG A 70 6.03 -4.42 0.19
N PRO A 71 6.91 -4.83 1.13
CA PRO A 71 7.40 -6.21 1.14
C PRO A 71 6.29 -7.25 1.38
N ASP A 72 5.30 -6.95 2.23
CA ASP A 72 4.16 -7.84 2.45
C ASP A 72 3.28 -7.98 1.19
N VAL A 73 3.03 -6.88 0.46
CA VAL A 73 2.31 -6.91 -0.82
C VAL A 73 3.09 -7.70 -1.88
N ALA A 74 4.42 -7.56 -1.92
CA ALA A 74 5.27 -8.33 -2.82
C ALA A 74 5.26 -9.83 -2.50
N LEU A 75 5.25 -10.19 -1.21
CA LEU A 75 5.10 -11.57 -0.76
C LEU A 75 3.72 -12.14 -1.13
N TYR A 76 2.66 -11.36 -0.94
CA TYR A 76 1.32 -11.78 -1.36
C TYR A 76 1.26 -12.02 -2.88
N ALA A 77 1.80 -11.10 -3.68
CA ALA A 77 1.83 -11.24 -5.14
C ALA A 77 2.63 -12.46 -5.60
N SER A 78 3.75 -12.79 -4.95
CA SER A 78 4.54 -13.98 -5.28
C SER A 78 3.80 -15.27 -4.93
N CYS A 79 3.12 -15.34 -3.79
CA CYS A 79 2.24 -16.44 -3.42
C CYS A 79 1.09 -16.61 -4.42
N LEU A 80 0.45 -15.52 -4.84
CA LEU A 80 -0.62 -15.56 -5.84
C LEU A 80 -0.12 -16.07 -7.19
N ALA A 81 1.08 -15.63 -7.62
CA ALA A 81 1.70 -16.11 -8.84
C ALA A 81 1.98 -17.62 -8.79
N ALA A 82 2.45 -18.13 -7.64
CA ALA A 82 2.67 -19.56 -7.44
C ALA A 82 1.37 -20.37 -7.52
N VAL A 83 0.30 -19.92 -6.85
CA VAL A 83 -1.02 -20.57 -6.92
C VAL A 83 -1.60 -20.53 -8.33
N SER A 84 -1.49 -19.39 -9.01
CA SER A 84 -1.95 -19.23 -10.39
C SER A 84 -1.20 -20.17 -11.34
N ALA A 85 0.12 -20.29 -11.18
CA ALA A 85 0.93 -21.23 -11.97
C ALA A 85 0.51 -22.69 -11.75
N ILE A 86 0.24 -23.08 -10.49
CA ILE A 86 -0.28 -24.42 -10.15
C ILE A 86 -1.66 -24.64 -10.76
N TYR A 87 -2.55 -23.65 -10.67
CA TYR A 87 -3.89 -23.74 -11.24
C TYR A 87 -3.84 -23.90 -12.76
N LEU A 88 -3.01 -23.12 -13.47
CA LEU A 88 -2.80 -23.30 -14.91
C LEU A 88 -2.23 -24.69 -15.23
N PHE A 89 -1.29 -25.19 -14.43
CA PHE A 89 -0.73 -26.52 -14.61
C PHE A 89 -1.79 -27.63 -14.45
N VAL A 90 -2.65 -27.52 -13.45
CA VAL A 90 -3.75 -28.49 -13.21
C VAL A 90 -4.86 -28.34 -14.25
N ALA A 91 -5.23 -27.12 -14.64
CA ALA A 91 -6.31 -26.84 -15.57
C ALA A 91 -5.97 -27.17 -17.04
N HIS A 92 -4.70 -27.05 -17.43
CA HIS A 92 -4.26 -27.33 -18.80
C HIS A 92 -3.67 -28.73 -19.01
N GLY A 93 -3.65 -29.60 -17.99
CA GLY A 93 -3.45 -31.04 -18.13
C GLY A 93 -2.46 -31.45 -19.23
N MET A 94 -1.22 -30.94 -19.18
CA MET A 94 -0.18 -31.40 -20.10
C MET A 94 0.11 -32.87 -19.81
N THR A 95 -0.53 -33.74 -20.60
CA THR A 95 -0.02 -35.07 -20.87
C THR A 95 1.25 -34.88 -21.70
N ILE A 96 2.34 -35.44 -21.16
CA ILE A 96 3.72 -35.60 -21.68
C ILE A 96 3.96 -35.18 -23.14
#